data_AF-A0A069I192-F1
#
_entry.id   AF-A0A069I192-F1
#
_cell.length_a   1.000
_cell.length_b   1.000
_cell.length_c   1.000
_cell.angle_alpha   90.00
_cell.angle_beta   90.00
_cell.angle_gamma   90.00
#
_symmetry.space_group_name_H-M   'P 1'
#
loop_
_entity.id
_entity.type
_entity.pdbx_description
1 polymer ?
#
loop_
_entity_poly.entity_id
_entity_poly.type
_entity_poly.pdbx_seq_one_letter_code
_entity_poly.pdbx_strand_id
1 'polypeptide(L)'
;MTTNEKAAAPSYALLRAAEAITNWRALAMCGMAGVATLIAGMLTTYTIAHSFFLGLLLGLVTLGVMLVGYSAVGITLMRQAQGHTIGFVDAVLQAVFTAHRFLGVGILLLLGYLAVLLGALLIFLLCKIPGLGPLLYAFAFPLVAVVIGATFAGLGYVGYPLAAPAIWEGNTAVQTVARLMQIGRHRLLQVIVNMFLLLVLVVVLSFVVFGILGYGAVMSASLSSAVGASPMSSLLAMFSDFNPFGRAYGGGYGGYGRGDMAALQDGMAYAKSFGFGAGLLLTIALVIPFLTFINGTCLIYLQTVNGMDFSDSEVMLKERMAQAKRQAEQARDRAAERMREAKASPQGKPAVQAAAQVAAPAAVALACGTCNAPMAADDLFCGECGAKRPA
;
A
#
# COMPACT_ATOMS: atom_id res chain seq x y z
N MET A 1 -40.27 -24.19 6.16
CA MET A 1 -39.89 -24.88 4.91
C MET A 1 -38.47 -24.46 4.57
N THR A 2 -37.53 -25.39 4.70
CA THR A 2 -36.09 -25.21 4.50
C THR A 2 -35.77 -25.39 3.03
N THR A 3 -35.69 -24.30 2.26
CA THR A 3 -35.06 -24.37 0.93
C THR A 3 -33.55 -24.43 1.13
N ASN A 4 -33.06 -25.65 1.03
CA ASN A 4 -31.66 -26.00 0.85
C ASN A 4 -31.20 -25.40 -0.49
N GLU A 5 -30.76 -24.13 -0.47
CA GLU A 5 -30.15 -23.48 -1.63
C GLU A 5 -28.81 -24.18 -1.87
N LYS A 6 -28.82 -25.14 -2.80
CA LYS A 6 -27.61 -25.71 -3.41
C LYS A 6 -26.66 -24.56 -3.71
N ALA A 7 -25.45 -24.62 -3.12
CA ALA A 7 -24.36 -23.70 -3.42
C ALA A 7 -24.29 -23.48 -4.93
N ALA A 8 -24.64 -22.27 -5.37
CA ALA A 8 -24.72 -21.94 -6.79
C ALA A 8 -23.40 -22.30 -7.47
N ALA A 9 -23.47 -23.00 -8.60
CA ALA A 9 -22.30 -23.41 -9.35
C ALA A 9 -21.39 -22.20 -9.64
N PRO A 10 -20.04 -22.36 -9.70
CA PRO A 10 -19.10 -21.26 -9.90
C PRO A 10 -19.42 -20.37 -11.11
N SER A 11 -20.01 -20.96 -12.16
CA SER A 11 -20.49 -20.26 -13.36
C SER A 11 -21.61 -19.24 -13.08
N TYR A 12 -22.50 -19.53 -12.13
CA TYR A 12 -23.61 -18.63 -11.76
C TYR A 12 -23.11 -17.41 -10.99
N ALA A 13 -22.05 -17.56 -10.20
CA ALA A 13 -21.42 -16.45 -9.46
C ALA A 13 -20.74 -15.43 -10.40
N LEU A 14 -20.11 -15.92 -11.47
CA LEU A 14 -19.43 -15.08 -12.47
C LEU A 14 -20.44 -14.32 -13.35
N LEU A 15 -21.56 -14.94 -13.74
CA LEU A 15 -22.63 -14.25 -14.46
C LEU A 15 -23.32 -13.20 -13.59
N ARG A 16 -23.52 -13.50 -12.31
CA ARG A 16 -24.05 -12.56 -11.32
C ARG A 16 -23.07 -11.40 -11.02
N ALA A 17 -21.76 -11.60 -11.24
CA ALA A 17 -20.77 -10.51 -11.13
C ALA A 17 -21.05 -9.38 -12.15
N ALA A 18 -21.40 -9.74 -13.40
CA ALA A 18 -21.76 -8.80 -14.46
C ALA A 18 -23.13 -8.11 -14.23
N GLU A 19 -24.01 -8.70 -13.41
CA GLU A 19 -25.32 -8.13 -13.08
C GLU A 19 -25.20 -6.78 -12.33
N ALA A 20 -24.05 -6.48 -11.72
CA ALA A 20 -23.77 -5.18 -11.11
C ALA A 20 -23.95 -3.99 -12.07
N ILE A 21 -23.77 -4.21 -13.38
CA ILE A 21 -23.93 -3.19 -14.41
C ILE A 21 -25.39 -2.70 -14.49
N THR A 22 -26.35 -3.54 -14.09
CA THR A 22 -27.78 -3.20 -14.07
C THR A 22 -28.19 -2.37 -12.85
N ASN A 23 -27.34 -2.30 -11.82
CA ASN A 23 -27.60 -1.47 -10.65
C ASN A 23 -27.24 -0.01 -10.94
N TRP A 24 -28.26 0.78 -11.31
CA TRP A 24 -28.10 2.20 -11.61
C TRP A 24 -27.47 3.00 -10.46
N ARG A 25 -27.67 2.59 -9.19
CA ARG A 25 -27.11 3.29 -8.02
C ARG A 25 -25.61 3.13 -7.94
N ALA A 26 -25.14 1.89 -8.13
CA ALA A 26 -23.70 1.60 -8.16
C ALA A 26 -23.04 2.28 -9.37
N LEU A 27 -23.72 2.29 -10.52
CA LEU A 27 -23.25 2.98 -11.72
C LEU A 27 -23.15 4.49 -11.54
N ALA A 28 -24.19 5.13 -10.99
CA ALA A 28 -24.17 6.56 -10.69
C ALA A 28 -23.09 6.90 -9.66
N MET A 29 -22.95 6.10 -8.58
CA MET A 29 -21.93 6.32 -7.56
C MET A 29 -20.51 6.18 -8.11
N CYS A 30 -20.26 5.15 -8.93
CA CYS A 30 -18.98 4.95 -9.58
C CYS A 30 -18.65 6.07 -10.56
N GLY A 31 -19.63 6.51 -11.36
CA GLY A 31 -19.47 7.65 -12.26
C GLY A 31 -19.13 8.95 -11.52
N MET A 32 -19.90 9.28 -10.48
CA MET A 32 -19.65 10.48 -9.66
C MET A 32 -18.29 10.42 -8.95
N ALA A 33 -17.94 9.28 -8.35
CA ALA A 33 -16.64 9.08 -7.70
C ALA A 33 -15.48 9.19 -8.70
N GLY A 34 -15.64 8.64 -9.90
CA GLY A 34 -14.67 8.73 -10.98
C GLY A 34 -14.46 10.17 -11.45
N VAL A 35 -15.54 10.92 -11.71
CA VAL A 35 -15.47 12.32 -12.12
C VAL A 35 -14.88 13.20 -11.01
N ALA A 36 -15.27 12.98 -9.74
CA ALA A 36 -14.69 13.69 -8.61
C ALA A 36 -13.18 13.44 -8.48
N THR A 37 -12.75 12.19 -8.67
CA THR A 37 -11.33 11.81 -8.65
C THR A 37 -10.57 12.43 -9.84
N LEU A 38 -11.17 12.47 -11.03
CA LEU A 38 -10.60 13.11 -12.21
C LEU A 38 -10.38 14.61 -11.97
N ILE A 39 -11.41 15.33 -11.51
CA ILE A 39 -11.33 16.77 -11.24
C ILE A 39 -10.29 17.06 -10.16
N ALA A 40 -10.31 16.31 -9.05
CA ALA A 40 -9.34 16.46 -7.97
C ALA A 40 -7.91 16.18 -8.46
N GLY A 41 -7.71 15.11 -9.23
CA GLY A 41 -6.43 14.75 -9.82
C GLY A 41 -5.90 15.81 -10.78
N MET A 42 -6.75 16.38 -11.64
CA MET A 42 -6.35 17.48 -12.51
C MET A 42 -5.92 18.71 -11.70
N LEU A 43 -6.66 19.07 -10.65
CA LEU A 43 -6.29 20.15 -9.74
C LEU A 43 -4.97 19.86 -9.01
N THR A 44 -4.72 18.62 -8.60
CA THR A 44 -3.43 18.17 -8.04
C THR A 44 -2.29 18.36 -9.03
N THR A 45 -2.43 17.88 -10.27
CA THR A 45 -1.37 18.03 -11.29
C THR A 45 -1.09 19.49 -11.62
N TYR A 46 -2.13 20.33 -11.68
CA TYR A 46 -2.00 21.77 -11.86
C TYR A 46 -1.25 22.43 -10.70
N THR A 47 -1.61 22.10 -9.46
CA THR A 47 -0.96 22.68 -8.28
C THR A 47 0.49 22.22 -8.10
N ILE A 48 0.81 20.96 -8.37
CA ILE A 48 2.20 20.44 -8.35
C ILE A 48 3.10 21.24 -9.30
N ALA A 49 2.58 21.63 -10.47
CA ALA A 49 3.35 22.41 -11.45
C ALA A 49 3.74 23.82 -10.93
N HIS A 50 3.00 24.37 -9.96
CA HIS A 50 3.26 25.69 -9.38
C HIS A 50 3.88 25.66 -7.98
N SER A 51 3.55 24.65 -7.18
CA SER A 51 4.06 24.48 -5.82
C SER A 51 4.02 23.00 -5.44
N PHE A 52 5.20 22.40 -5.29
CA PHE A 52 5.32 20.99 -4.92
C PHE A 52 4.62 20.66 -3.60
N PHE A 53 4.81 21.49 -2.56
CA PHE A 53 4.22 21.24 -1.24
C PHE A 53 2.69 21.32 -1.25
N LEU A 54 2.13 22.34 -1.90
CA LEU A 54 0.68 22.48 -1.99
C LEU A 54 0.08 21.37 -2.87
N GLY A 55 0.77 21.02 -3.94
CA GLY A 55 0.42 19.90 -4.80
C GLY A 55 0.46 18.55 -4.08
N LEU A 56 1.44 18.31 -3.20
CA LEU A 56 1.50 17.11 -2.37
C LEU A 56 0.33 17.04 -1.38
N LEU A 57 0.00 18.16 -0.72
CA LEU A 57 -1.16 18.24 0.18
C LEU A 57 -2.45 17.94 -0.58
N LEU A 58 -2.63 18.55 -1.76
CA LEU A 58 -3.80 18.29 -2.59
C LEU A 58 -3.80 16.85 -3.14
N GLY A 59 -2.64 16.26 -3.39
CA GLY A 59 -2.50 14.86 -3.76
C GLY A 59 -3.02 13.91 -2.67
N LEU A 60 -2.77 14.22 -1.39
CA LEU A 60 -3.35 13.48 -0.26
C LEU A 60 -4.88 13.62 -0.23
N VAL A 61 -5.41 14.81 -0.54
CA VAL A 61 -6.86 15.03 -0.65
C VAL A 61 -7.44 14.19 -1.79
N THR A 62 -6.81 14.18 -2.97
CA THR A 62 -7.22 13.37 -4.12
C THR A 62 -7.19 11.88 -3.81
N LEU A 63 -6.17 11.40 -3.09
CA LEU A 63 -6.10 10.02 -2.61
C LEU A 63 -7.27 9.71 -1.66
N GLY A 64 -7.61 10.65 -0.76
CA GLY A 64 -8.78 10.55 0.12
C GLY A 64 -10.09 10.44 -0.67
N VAL A 65 -10.31 11.30 -1.65
CA VAL A 65 -11.49 11.28 -2.54
C VAL A 65 -11.59 9.95 -3.28
N MET A 66 -10.48 9.47 -3.86
CA MET A 66 -10.42 8.19 -4.56
C MET A 66 -10.77 7.03 -3.62
N LEU A 67 -10.20 7.00 -2.40
CA LEU A 67 -10.41 5.92 -1.44
C LEU A 67 -11.85 5.90 -0.90
N VAL A 68 -12.43 7.08 -0.65
CA VAL A 68 -13.84 7.22 -0.25
C VAL A 68 -14.76 6.80 -1.40
N GLY A 69 -14.49 7.22 -2.63
CA GLY A 69 -15.25 6.81 -3.81
C GLY A 69 -15.21 5.30 -4.04
N TYR A 70 -14.01 4.72 -4.03
CA TYR A 70 -13.78 3.27 -4.11
C TYR A 70 -14.56 2.52 -3.03
N SER A 71 -14.49 3.00 -1.78
CA SER A 71 -15.17 2.35 -0.65
C SER A 71 -16.68 2.52 -0.69
N ALA A 72 -17.21 3.66 -1.14
CA ALA A 72 -18.65 3.89 -1.23
C ALA A 72 -19.29 2.95 -2.27
N VAL A 73 -18.65 2.79 -3.44
CA VAL A 73 -19.08 1.83 -4.46
C VAL A 73 -19.01 0.40 -3.92
N GLY A 74 -17.91 0.04 -3.27
CA GLY A 74 -17.71 -1.26 -2.66
C GLY A 74 -18.73 -1.60 -1.58
N ILE A 75 -19.02 -0.68 -0.66
CA ILE A 75 -20.06 -0.84 0.37
C ILE A 75 -21.44 -1.03 -0.27
N THR A 76 -21.77 -0.24 -1.30
CA THR A 76 -23.06 -0.36 -1.99
C THR A 76 -23.24 -1.73 -2.63
N LEU A 77 -22.21 -2.22 -3.34
CA LEU A 77 -22.22 -3.54 -3.96
C LEU A 77 -22.17 -4.68 -2.93
N MET A 78 -21.41 -4.53 -1.85
CA MET A 78 -21.34 -5.51 -0.77
C MET A 78 -22.69 -5.67 -0.08
N ARG A 79 -23.37 -4.56 0.23
CA ARG A 79 -24.73 -4.59 0.79
C ARG A 79 -25.70 -5.27 -0.17
N GLN A 80 -25.62 -4.95 -1.47
CA GLN A 80 -26.46 -5.59 -2.48
C GLN A 80 -26.21 -7.10 -2.54
N ALA A 81 -24.94 -7.54 -2.51
CA ALA A 81 -24.57 -8.95 -2.49
C ALA A 81 -25.08 -9.69 -1.23
N GLN A 82 -25.24 -8.97 -0.11
CA GLN A 82 -25.87 -9.46 1.12
C GLN A 82 -27.41 -9.42 1.07
N GLY A 83 -28.03 -8.94 -0.02
CA GLY A 83 -29.48 -8.80 -0.14
C GLY A 83 -30.06 -7.53 0.52
N HIS A 84 -29.21 -6.57 0.86
CA HIS A 84 -29.60 -5.29 1.48
C HIS A 84 -29.37 -4.09 0.54
N THR A 85 -30.05 -2.98 0.79
CA THR A 85 -29.83 -1.72 0.07
C THR A 85 -29.41 -0.62 1.03
N ILE A 86 -28.49 0.25 0.60
CA ILE A 86 -28.00 1.39 1.39
C ILE A 86 -28.20 2.71 0.64
N GLY A 87 -28.53 3.78 1.37
CA GLY A 87 -28.61 5.15 0.86
C GLY A 87 -27.27 5.65 0.30
N PHE A 88 -27.31 6.59 -0.65
CA PHE A 88 -26.07 7.19 -1.19
C PHE A 88 -25.25 7.90 -0.12
N VAL A 89 -25.90 8.73 0.70
CA VAL A 89 -25.26 9.50 1.76
C VAL A 89 -24.68 8.58 2.83
N ASP A 90 -25.44 7.57 3.24
CA ASP A 90 -24.99 6.60 4.24
C ASP A 90 -23.76 5.81 3.77
N ALA A 91 -23.74 5.41 2.49
CA ALA A 91 -22.60 4.72 1.89
C ALA A 91 -21.34 5.61 1.88
N VAL A 92 -21.48 6.90 1.54
CA VAL A 92 -20.35 7.85 1.55
C VAL A 92 -19.86 8.13 2.98
N LEU A 93 -20.77 8.35 3.93
CA LEU A 93 -20.41 8.54 5.34
C LEU A 93 -19.68 7.31 5.88
N GLN A 94 -20.21 6.11 5.63
CA GLN A 94 -19.55 4.87 6.02
C GLN A 94 -18.18 4.72 5.34
N ALA A 95 -18.06 5.09 4.06
CA ALA A 95 -16.80 5.04 3.31
C ALA A 95 -15.71 5.93 3.92
N VAL A 96 -16.04 7.14 4.36
CA VAL A 96 -15.11 8.06 5.05
C VAL A 96 -14.54 7.39 6.30
N PHE A 97 -15.39 6.75 7.11
CA PHE A 97 -14.93 6.02 8.29
C PHE A 97 -14.26 4.68 7.98
N THR A 98 -14.27 4.23 6.73
CA THR A 98 -13.64 2.97 6.34
C THR A 98 -12.19 3.17 5.87
N ALA A 99 -11.83 4.39 5.45
CA ALA A 99 -10.52 4.75 4.91
C ALA A 99 -9.33 4.34 5.82
N HIS A 100 -9.43 4.59 7.13
CA HIS A 100 -8.36 4.25 8.08
C HIS A 100 -8.12 2.73 8.19
N ARG A 101 -9.15 1.91 7.95
CA ARG A 101 -9.04 0.43 7.98
C ARG A 101 -8.29 -0.09 6.77
N PHE A 102 -8.52 0.50 5.60
CA PHE A 102 -7.74 0.21 4.39
C PHE A 102 -6.26 0.52 4.58
N LEU A 103 -5.94 1.67 5.16
CA LEU A 103 -4.57 2.03 5.54
C LEU A 103 -3.99 1.01 6.53
N GLY A 104 -4.74 0.64 7.57
CA GLY A 104 -4.30 -0.34 8.57
C GLY A 104 -4.00 -1.72 7.96
N VAL A 105 -4.89 -2.25 7.11
CA VAL A 105 -4.65 -3.52 6.41
C VAL A 105 -3.49 -3.38 5.43
N GLY A 106 -3.42 -2.30 4.64
CA GLY A 106 -2.33 -2.06 3.71
C GLY A 106 -0.97 -2.05 4.41
N ILE A 107 -0.86 -1.37 5.56
CA ILE A 107 0.36 -1.34 6.38
C ILE A 107 0.67 -2.74 6.93
N LEU A 108 -0.32 -3.48 7.45
CA LEU A 108 -0.09 -4.83 7.97
C LEU A 108 0.38 -5.82 6.90
N LEU A 109 -0.22 -5.78 5.71
CA LEU A 109 0.19 -6.63 4.58
C LEU A 109 1.59 -6.24 4.08
N LEU A 110 1.89 -4.93 4.01
CA LEU A 110 3.21 -4.43 3.66
C LEU A 110 4.28 -4.87 4.67
N LEU A 111 4.01 -4.73 5.97
CA LEU A 111 4.91 -5.18 7.03
C LEU A 111 5.12 -6.70 6.97
N GLY A 112 4.06 -7.47 6.72
CA GLY A 112 4.16 -8.92 6.50
C GLY A 112 5.07 -9.27 5.33
N TYR A 113 4.92 -8.58 4.20
CA TYR A 113 5.78 -8.78 3.03
C TYR A 113 7.23 -8.37 3.30
N LEU A 114 7.44 -7.22 3.94
CA LEU A 114 8.77 -6.75 4.35
C LEU A 114 9.45 -7.73 5.32
N ALA A 115 8.71 -8.37 6.22
CA ALA A 115 9.25 -9.39 7.12
C ALA A 115 9.76 -10.62 6.37
N VAL A 116 9.05 -11.05 5.30
CA VAL A 116 9.52 -12.13 4.42
C VAL A 116 10.78 -11.71 3.68
N LEU A 117 10.84 -10.49 3.15
CA LEU A 117 12.04 -9.96 2.52
C LEU A 117 13.23 -9.83 3.48
N LEU A 118 12.97 -9.44 4.74
CA LEU A 118 13.98 -9.40 5.79
C LEU A 118 14.51 -10.80 6.09
N GLY A 119 13.63 -11.80 6.22
CA GLY A 119 14.02 -13.20 6.40
C GLY A 119 14.86 -13.72 5.23
N ALA A 120 14.47 -13.42 4.00
CA ALA A 120 15.23 -13.72 2.78
C ALA A 120 16.62 -13.06 2.80
N LEU A 121 16.71 -11.79 3.19
CA LEU A 121 17.96 -11.05 3.34
C LEU A 121 18.88 -11.74 4.37
N LEU A 122 18.35 -12.14 5.52
CA LEU A 122 19.11 -12.85 6.55
C LEU A 122 19.63 -14.19 6.03
N ILE A 123 18.82 -14.96 5.30
CA ILE A 123 19.23 -16.22 4.64
C ILE A 123 20.37 -15.97 3.65
N PHE A 124 20.28 -14.92 2.83
CA PHE A 124 21.36 -14.59 1.89
C PHE A 124 22.62 -14.07 2.59
N LEU A 125 22.51 -13.41 3.74
CA LEU A 125 23.66 -13.06 4.57
C LEU A 125 24.36 -14.31 5.10
N LEU A 126 23.62 -15.34 5.52
CA LEU A 126 24.16 -16.65 5.90
C LEU A 126 24.88 -17.34 4.73
N CYS A 127 24.42 -17.15 3.49
CA CYS A 127 25.09 -17.68 2.29
C CYS A 127 26.44 -17.01 2.00
N LYS A 128 26.83 -15.94 2.71
CA LYS A 128 28.13 -15.27 2.52
C LYS A 128 29.27 -15.93 3.31
N ILE A 129 29.01 -16.96 4.11
CA ILE A 129 30.04 -17.65 4.90
C ILE A 129 31.06 -18.33 3.95
N PRO A 130 32.37 -18.07 4.08
CA PRO A 130 33.40 -18.66 3.22
C PRO A 130 33.42 -20.19 3.36
N GLY A 131 33.56 -20.90 2.23
CA GLY A 131 33.60 -22.37 2.17
C GLY A 131 32.22 -23.04 1.98
N LEU A 132 31.19 -22.64 2.73
CA LEU A 132 29.84 -23.22 2.65
C LEU A 132 28.86 -22.42 1.77
N GLY A 133 29.17 -21.13 1.55
CA GLY A 133 28.28 -20.16 0.91
C GLY A 133 27.71 -20.56 -0.45
N PRO A 134 28.55 -20.98 -1.42
CA PRO A 134 28.08 -21.38 -2.75
C PRO A 134 27.12 -22.58 -2.71
N LEU A 135 27.37 -23.54 -1.83
CA LEU A 135 26.53 -24.72 -1.65
C LEU A 135 25.18 -24.35 -1.02
N LEU A 136 25.19 -23.50 0.01
CA LEU A 136 23.97 -23.02 0.66
C LEU A 136 23.12 -22.17 -0.30
N TYR A 137 23.75 -21.32 -1.09
CA TYR A 137 23.10 -20.45 -2.07
C TYR A 137 22.38 -21.25 -3.17
N ALA A 138 22.98 -22.35 -3.64
CA ALA A 138 22.39 -23.21 -4.67
C ALA A 138 20.97 -23.71 -4.32
N PHE A 139 20.69 -23.92 -3.02
CA PHE A 139 19.36 -24.33 -2.54
C PHE A 139 18.55 -23.16 -1.96
N ALA A 140 19.20 -22.21 -1.28
CA ALA A 140 18.53 -21.09 -0.66
C ALA A 140 17.88 -20.16 -1.70
N PHE A 141 18.57 -19.88 -2.81
CA PHE A 141 18.04 -18.99 -3.86
C PHE A 141 16.70 -19.47 -4.45
N PRO A 142 16.58 -20.69 -5.00
CA PRO A 142 15.31 -21.15 -5.57
C PRO A 142 14.21 -21.23 -4.51
N LEU A 143 14.52 -21.66 -3.29
CA LEU A 143 13.54 -21.77 -2.22
C LEU A 143 13.02 -20.38 -1.79
N VAL A 144 13.92 -19.42 -1.58
CA VAL A 144 13.56 -18.04 -1.23
C VAL A 144 12.79 -17.38 -2.38
N ALA A 145 13.19 -17.59 -3.64
CA ALA A 145 12.49 -17.07 -4.81
C ALA A 145 11.04 -17.59 -4.88
N VAL A 146 10.84 -18.90 -4.67
CA VAL A 146 9.50 -19.50 -4.62
C VAL A 146 8.68 -18.93 -3.45
N VAL A 147 9.28 -18.79 -2.26
CA VAL A 147 8.58 -18.23 -1.10
C VAL A 147 8.18 -16.77 -1.34
N ILE A 148 9.09 -15.93 -1.85
CA ILE A 148 8.78 -14.52 -2.17
C ILE A 148 7.70 -14.44 -3.25
N GLY A 149 7.81 -15.23 -4.32
CA GLY A 149 6.83 -15.26 -5.40
C GLY A 149 5.45 -15.74 -4.93
N ALA A 150 5.40 -16.82 -4.16
CA ALA A 150 4.16 -17.34 -3.58
C ALA A 150 3.55 -16.36 -2.56
N THR A 151 4.38 -15.67 -1.79
CA THR A 151 3.96 -14.63 -0.84
C THR A 151 3.37 -13.43 -1.59
N PHE A 152 4.04 -12.95 -2.64
CA PHE A 152 3.56 -11.87 -3.49
C PHE A 152 2.23 -12.24 -4.17
N ALA A 153 2.12 -13.45 -4.71
CA ALA A 153 0.87 -13.94 -5.28
C ALA A 153 -0.22 -14.05 -4.17
N GLY A 154 0.06 -14.68 -3.05
CA GLY A 154 -0.91 -14.83 -1.95
C GLY A 154 -1.41 -13.50 -1.40
N LEU A 155 -0.52 -12.55 -1.13
CA LEU A 155 -0.87 -11.23 -0.58
C LEU A 155 -1.44 -10.29 -1.63
N GLY A 156 -0.83 -10.21 -2.81
CA GLY A 156 -1.20 -9.28 -3.86
C GLY A 156 -2.41 -9.73 -4.68
N TYR A 157 -2.44 -10.99 -5.10
CA TYR A 157 -3.50 -11.54 -5.96
C TYR A 157 -4.75 -11.95 -5.17
N VAL A 158 -4.57 -12.53 -3.98
CA VAL A 158 -5.69 -13.03 -3.17
C VAL A 158 -6.00 -12.09 -2.01
N GLY A 159 -4.99 -11.74 -1.21
CA GLY A 159 -5.15 -10.97 0.02
C GLY A 159 -5.74 -9.58 -0.22
N TYR A 160 -5.17 -8.81 -1.14
CA TYR A 160 -5.57 -7.43 -1.39
C TYR A 160 -7.00 -7.30 -1.96
N PRO A 161 -7.42 -8.08 -2.97
CA PRO A 161 -8.79 -7.99 -3.49
C PRO A 161 -9.86 -8.45 -2.50
N LEU A 162 -9.56 -9.40 -1.61
CA LEU A 162 -10.50 -9.90 -0.59
C LEU A 162 -10.49 -9.07 0.70
N ALA A 163 -9.42 -8.34 0.97
CA ALA A 163 -9.36 -7.39 2.08
C ALA A 163 -10.46 -6.33 1.95
N ALA A 164 -10.73 -5.85 0.73
CA ALA A 164 -11.70 -4.81 0.49
C ALA A 164 -13.15 -5.23 0.87
N PRO A 165 -13.69 -6.37 0.38
CA PRO A 165 -14.97 -6.92 0.85
C PRO A 165 -15.03 -7.19 2.35
N ALA A 166 -13.96 -7.73 2.94
CA ALA A 166 -13.91 -7.98 4.38
C ALA A 166 -14.04 -6.68 5.19
N ILE A 167 -13.41 -5.60 4.74
CA ILE A 167 -13.52 -4.29 5.37
C ILE A 167 -14.92 -3.70 5.18
N TRP A 168 -15.51 -3.82 3.98
CA TRP A 168 -16.86 -3.32 3.69
C TRP A 168 -17.97 -4.07 4.44
N GLU A 169 -17.74 -5.34 4.76
CA GLU A 169 -18.60 -6.12 5.67
C GLU A 169 -18.63 -5.52 7.08
N GLY A 170 -17.60 -4.76 7.45
CA GLY A 170 -17.50 -4.07 8.74
C GLY A 170 -16.36 -4.57 9.64
N ASN A 171 -15.52 -5.49 9.16
CA ASN A 171 -14.40 -6.00 9.95
C ASN A 171 -13.34 -4.91 10.22
N THR A 172 -12.65 -5.03 11.36
CA THR A 172 -11.47 -4.22 11.66
C THR A 172 -10.26 -4.70 10.84
N ALA A 173 -9.18 -3.91 10.81
CA ALA A 173 -7.98 -4.28 10.06
C ALA A 173 -7.38 -5.62 10.52
N VAL A 174 -7.31 -5.84 11.84
CA VAL A 174 -6.73 -7.06 12.41
C VAL A 174 -7.63 -8.28 12.15
N GLN A 175 -8.95 -8.13 12.32
CA GLN A 175 -9.91 -9.18 11.97
C GLN A 175 -9.83 -9.53 10.48
N THR A 176 -9.68 -8.54 9.62
CA THR A 176 -9.52 -8.74 8.17
C THR A 176 -8.31 -9.60 7.88
N VAL A 177 -7.14 -9.27 8.45
CA VAL A 177 -5.92 -10.08 8.27
C VAL A 177 -6.10 -11.50 8.81
N ALA A 178 -6.70 -11.67 9.99
CA ALA A 178 -6.94 -13.00 10.56
C ALA A 178 -7.84 -13.87 9.67
N ARG A 179 -8.94 -13.29 9.15
CA ARG A 179 -9.84 -13.97 8.22
C ARG A 179 -9.13 -14.33 6.91
N LEU A 180 -8.35 -13.42 6.35
CA LEU A 180 -7.55 -13.68 5.15
C LEU A 180 -6.53 -14.80 5.37
N MET A 181 -5.89 -14.85 6.54
CA MET A 181 -4.98 -15.95 6.88
C MET A 181 -5.70 -17.30 6.94
N GLN A 182 -6.90 -17.37 7.52
CA GLN A 182 -7.69 -18.62 7.50
C GLN A 182 -8.12 -19.02 6.08
N ILE A 183 -8.58 -18.05 5.28
CA ILE A 183 -8.91 -18.28 3.86
C ILE A 183 -7.69 -18.84 3.11
N GLY A 184 -6.52 -18.22 3.30
CA GLY A 184 -5.27 -18.65 2.67
C GLY A 184 -4.81 -20.04 3.09
N ARG A 185 -5.23 -20.55 4.26
CA ARG A 185 -4.85 -21.89 4.73
C ARG A 185 -5.80 -22.99 4.29
N HIS A 186 -7.08 -22.67 4.09
CA HIS A 186 -8.11 -23.70 3.86
C HIS A 186 -8.77 -23.68 2.49
N ARG A 187 -8.80 -22.53 1.80
CA ARG A 187 -9.53 -22.38 0.52
C ARG A 187 -8.76 -21.66 -0.57
N LEU A 188 -7.44 -21.52 -0.43
CA LEU A 188 -6.60 -20.73 -1.34
C LEU A 188 -6.75 -21.15 -2.80
N LEU A 189 -6.75 -22.46 -3.09
CA LEU A 189 -6.90 -22.95 -4.46
C LEU A 189 -8.25 -22.54 -5.08
N GLN A 190 -9.36 -22.74 -4.36
CA GLN A 190 -10.71 -22.36 -4.82
C GLN A 190 -10.79 -20.86 -5.11
N VAL A 191 -10.22 -20.05 -4.22
CA VAL A 191 -10.19 -18.60 -4.34
C VAL A 191 -9.36 -18.14 -5.52
N ILE A 192 -8.18 -18.73 -5.74
CA ILE A 192 -7.33 -18.42 -6.91
C ILE A 192 -8.08 -18.72 -8.19
N VAL A 193 -8.73 -19.88 -8.30
CA VAL A 193 -9.48 -20.26 -9.51
C VAL A 193 -10.62 -19.28 -9.76
N ASN A 194 -11.40 -18.92 -8.73
CA ASN A 194 -12.51 -17.98 -8.87
C ASN A 194 -12.02 -16.56 -9.23
N MET A 195 -10.93 -16.09 -8.63
CA MET A 195 -10.32 -14.80 -8.98
C MET A 195 -9.75 -14.80 -10.39
N PHE A 196 -9.17 -15.92 -10.84
CA PHE A 196 -8.67 -16.07 -12.20
C PHE A 196 -9.80 -15.97 -13.22
N LEU A 197 -10.89 -16.71 -12.99
CA LEU A 197 -12.07 -16.65 -13.86
C LEU A 197 -12.70 -15.25 -13.87
N LEU A 198 -12.77 -14.58 -12.72
CA LEU A 198 -13.24 -13.20 -12.62
C LEU A 198 -12.35 -12.25 -13.42
N LEU A 199 -11.02 -12.38 -13.33
CA LEU A 199 -10.10 -11.55 -14.09
C LEU A 199 -10.21 -11.79 -15.59
N VAL A 200 -10.36 -13.04 -16.03
CA VAL A 200 -10.62 -13.35 -17.45
C VAL A 200 -11.88 -12.64 -17.92
N LEU A 201 -12.98 -12.72 -17.16
CA LEU A 201 -14.22 -12.01 -17.48
C LEU A 201 -14.01 -10.50 -17.56
N VAL A 202 -13.37 -9.91 -16.54
CA VAL A 202 -13.11 -8.46 -16.46
C VAL A 202 -12.20 -8.01 -17.61
N VAL A 203 -11.19 -8.79 -18.01
CA VAL A 203 -10.31 -8.50 -19.15
C VAL A 203 -11.10 -8.52 -20.44
N VAL A 204 -11.96 -9.51 -20.67
CA VAL A 204 -12.80 -9.57 -21.88
C VAL A 204 -13.74 -8.37 -21.94
N LEU A 205 -14.43 -8.06 -20.84
CA LEU A 205 -15.32 -6.87 -20.77
C LEU A 205 -14.54 -5.56 -20.97
N SER A 206 -13.36 -5.45 -20.37
CA SER A 206 -12.47 -4.30 -20.56
C SER A 206 -12.07 -4.19 -22.02
N PHE A 207 -11.65 -5.28 -22.66
CA PHE A 207 -11.26 -5.28 -24.06
C PHE A 207 -12.40 -4.81 -24.98
N VAL A 208 -13.63 -5.25 -24.74
CA VAL A 208 -14.81 -4.79 -25.51
C VAL A 208 -15.07 -3.30 -25.28
N VAL A 209 -15.13 -2.85 -24.02
CA VAL A 209 -15.45 -1.45 -23.68
C VAL A 209 -14.36 -0.50 -24.17
N PHE A 210 -13.09 -0.80 -23.89
CA PHE A 210 -11.95 -0.03 -24.36
C PHE A 210 -11.77 -0.12 -25.87
N GLY A 211 -12.14 -1.23 -26.51
CA GLY A 211 -12.12 -1.35 -27.97
C GLY A 211 -13.12 -0.39 -28.62
N ILE A 212 -14.36 -0.36 -28.13
CA ILE A 212 -15.42 0.53 -28.63
C ILE A 212 -15.05 2.00 -28.39
N LEU A 213 -14.72 2.36 -27.14
CA LEU A 213 -14.40 3.74 -26.78
C LEU A 213 -13.06 4.19 -27.37
N GLY A 214 -12.08 3.30 -27.44
CA GLY A 214 -10.77 3.55 -28.05
C GLY A 214 -10.88 3.80 -29.55
N TYR A 215 -11.64 2.99 -30.27
CA TYR A 215 -11.93 3.24 -31.69
C TYR A 215 -12.62 4.60 -31.89
N GLY A 216 -13.66 4.89 -31.09
CA GLY A 216 -14.34 6.19 -31.11
C GLY A 216 -13.42 7.37 -30.81
N ALA A 217 -12.51 7.21 -29.84
CA ALA A 217 -11.51 8.22 -29.49
C ALA A 217 -10.50 8.47 -30.62
N VAL A 218 -10.00 7.41 -31.26
CA VAL A 218 -9.08 7.53 -32.41
C VAL A 218 -9.76 8.21 -33.60
N MET A 219 -10.99 7.82 -33.94
CA MET A 219 -11.75 8.46 -35.02
C MET A 219 -12.01 9.94 -34.69
N SER A 220 -12.49 10.25 -33.49
CA SER A 220 -12.73 11.63 -33.05
C SER A 220 -11.46 12.47 -33.08
N ALA A 221 -10.33 11.93 -32.63
CA ALA A 221 -9.03 12.61 -32.69
C ALA A 221 -8.57 12.86 -34.14
N SER A 222 -8.80 11.90 -35.04
CA SER A 222 -8.47 12.04 -36.46
C SER A 222 -9.31 13.12 -37.15
N LEU A 223 -10.62 13.17 -36.89
CA LEU A 223 -11.49 14.23 -37.42
C LEU A 223 -11.12 15.60 -36.85
N SER A 224 -10.85 15.69 -35.55
CA SER A 224 -10.36 16.94 -34.93
C SER A 224 -9.11 17.45 -35.64
N SER A 225 -8.14 16.55 -35.94
CA SER A 225 -6.90 16.92 -36.62
C SER A 225 -7.12 17.42 -38.04
N ALA A 226 -8.14 16.90 -38.75
CA ALA A 226 -8.49 17.34 -40.09
C ALA A 226 -9.06 18.78 -40.12
N VAL A 227 -9.66 19.23 -39.02
CA VAL A 227 -10.19 20.60 -38.84
C VAL A 227 -9.14 21.54 -38.20
N GLY A 228 -7.90 21.06 -38.02
CA GLY A 228 -6.79 21.85 -37.47
C GLY A 228 -6.67 21.82 -35.94
N ALA A 229 -7.56 21.12 -35.23
CA ALA A 229 -7.39 20.81 -33.83
C ALA A 229 -6.63 19.48 -33.71
N SER A 230 -5.30 19.50 -33.56
CA SER A 230 -4.48 18.28 -33.55
C SER A 230 -4.11 17.82 -32.13
N PRO A 231 -5.03 17.25 -31.34
CA PRO A 231 -4.76 16.87 -29.95
C PRO A 231 -3.70 15.76 -29.85
N MET A 232 -3.63 14.88 -30.86
CA MET A 232 -2.68 13.76 -30.88
C MET A 232 -1.23 14.25 -31.05
N SER A 233 -1.00 15.29 -31.86
CA SER A 233 0.35 15.87 -32.01
C SER A 233 0.75 16.66 -30.76
N SER A 234 -0.19 17.35 -30.11
CA SER A 234 0.08 18.02 -28.83
C SER A 234 0.35 17.03 -27.68
N LEU A 235 -0.37 15.90 -27.65
CA LEU A 235 -0.12 14.82 -26.70
C LEU A 235 1.25 14.17 -26.94
N LEU A 236 1.59 13.87 -28.20
CA LEU A 236 2.89 13.30 -28.56
C LEU A 236 4.04 14.28 -28.28
N ALA A 237 3.83 15.58 -28.49
CA ALA A 237 4.76 16.63 -28.09
C ALA A 237 4.99 16.65 -26.58
N MET A 238 3.91 16.53 -25.78
CA MET A 238 4.01 16.42 -24.33
C MET A 238 4.78 15.16 -23.90
N PHE A 239 4.50 13.99 -24.50
CA PHE A 239 5.27 12.77 -24.23
C PHE A 239 6.73 12.87 -24.67
N SER A 240 7.02 13.62 -25.73
CA SER A 240 8.40 13.86 -26.20
C SER A 240 9.19 14.79 -25.26
N ASP A 241 8.53 15.74 -24.59
CA ASP A 241 9.14 16.61 -23.57
C ASP A 241 9.49 15.86 -22.27
N PHE A 242 8.75 14.80 -21.94
CA PHE A 242 9.05 13.90 -20.81
C PHE A 242 10.15 12.88 -21.12
N ASN A 243 10.54 12.72 -22.39
CA ASN A 243 11.63 11.82 -22.78
C ASN A 243 12.95 12.61 -22.95
N PRO A 244 13.96 12.41 -22.09
CA PRO A 244 15.26 13.09 -22.23
C PRO A 244 15.95 12.79 -23.58
N PHE A 245 15.65 11.65 -24.21
CA PHE A 245 16.10 11.32 -25.57
C PHE A 245 15.32 12.08 -26.67
N GLY A 246 14.05 12.41 -26.42
CA GLY A 246 13.20 13.19 -27.33
C GLY A 246 13.65 14.64 -27.45
N ARG A 247 14.11 15.23 -26.32
CA ARG A 247 14.71 16.58 -26.31
C ARG A 247 16.04 16.67 -27.05
N ALA A 248 16.78 15.55 -27.16
CA ALA A 248 18.09 15.50 -27.81
C ALA A 248 18.00 15.32 -29.34
N TYR A 249 17.00 14.58 -29.84
CA TYR A 249 16.81 14.31 -31.27
C TYR A 249 15.72 15.16 -31.95
N GLY A 250 14.87 15.85 -31.18
CA GLY A 250 13.70 16.60 -31.66
C GLY A 250 13.89 18.09 -31.96
N GLY A 251 15.13 18.57 -32.10
CA GLY A 251 15.39 19.94 -32.54
C GLY A 251 15.52 20.95 -31.40
N GLY A 252 16.77 21.25 -31.05
CA GLY A 252 17.09 22.38 -30.18
C GLY A 252 16.77 23.73 -30.84
N TYR A 253 16.57 24.74 -29.99
CA TYR A 253 16.79 26.15 -30.31
C TYR A 253 16.14 26.67 -31.60
N GLY A 254 14.83 26.48 -31.75
CA GLY A 254 14.01 27.26 -32.68
C GLY A 254 13.30 28.36 -31.91
N GLY A 255 13.74 29.62 -32.04
CA GLY A 255 13.08 30.76 -31.40
C GLY A 255 11.62 30.85 -31.84
N TYR A 256 10.69 30.58 -30.94
CA TYR A 256 9.27 30.78 -31.17
C TYR A 256 9.04 32.27 -31.43
N GLY A 257 8.71 32.61 -32.68
CA GLY A 257 8.25 33.95 -33.01
C GLY A 257 6.97 34.27 -32.23
N ARG A 258 6.65 35.55 -32.04
CA ARG A 258 5.45 35.99 -31.30
C ARG A 258 4.13 35.43 -31.88
N GLY A 259 4.11 35.00 -33.15
CA GLY A 259 3.01 34.27 -33.79
C GLY A 259 3.01 32.76 -33.51
N ASP A 260 4.19 32.13 -33.40
CA ASP A 260 4.29 30.71 -33.01
C ASP A 260 3.95 30.51 -31.54
N MET A 261 4.20 31.49 -30.68
CA MET A 261 3.77 31.45 -29.27
C MET A 261 2.23 31.46 -29.14
N ALA A 262 1.50 32.13 -30.04
CA ALA A 262 0.04 32.12 -30.04
C ALA A 262 -0.51 30.77 -30.54
N ALA A 263 0.07 30.20 -31.60
CA ALA A 263 -0.27 28.87 -32.08
C ALA A 263 0.11 27.77 -31.07
N LEU A 264 1.22 27.94 -30.35
CA LEU A 264 1.63 27.05 -29.24
C LEU A 264 0.69 27.18 -28.05
N GLN A 265 0.22 28.39 -27.72
CA GLN A 265 -0.71 28.66 -26.62
C GLN A 265 -2.12 28.10 -26.91
N ASP A 266 -2.63 28.27 -28.14
CA ASP A 266 -3.87 27.65 -28.58
C ASP A 266 -3.73 26.12 -28.63
N GLY A 267 -2.62 25.60 -29.15
CA GLY A 267 -2.29 24.18 -29.11
C GLY A 267 -2.24 23.61 -27.69
N MET A 268 -1.74 24.38 -26.71
CA MET A 268 -1.73 23.99 -25.30
C MET A 268 -3.13 24.00 -24.68
N ALA A 269 -4.02 24.90 -25.10
CA ALA A 269 -5.41 24.94 -24.65
C ALA A 269 -6.19 23.71 -25.16
N TYR A 270 -6.03 23.34 -26.44
CA TYR A 270 -6.58 22.11 -27.00
C TYR A 270 -5.97 20.84 -26.39
N ALA A 271 -4.68 20.87 -26.04
CA ALA A 271 -4.03 19.76 -25.34
C ALA A 271 -4.62 19.51 -23.94
N LYS A 272 -4.86 20.59 -23.17
CA LYS A 272 -5.46 20.51 -21.84
C LYS A 272 -6.93 20.06 -21.89
N SER A 273 -7.72 20.58 -22.83
CA SER A 273 -9.12 20.17 -23.01
C SER A 273 -9.23 18.73 -23.53
N PHE A 274 -8.31 18.30 -24.40
CA PHE A 274 -8.18 16.90 -24.78
C PHE A 274 -7.82 16.01 -23.60
N GLY A 275 -6.91 16.44 -22.72
CA GLY A 275 -6.58 15.71 -21.49
C GLY A 275 -7.80 15.50 -20.59
N PHE A 276 -8.65 16.51 -20.43
CA PHE A 276 -9.93 16.37 -19.71
C PHE A 276 -10.87 15.38 -20.42
N GLY A 277 -11.07 15.52 -21.73
CA GLY A 277 -11.95 14.64 -22.51
C GLY A 277 -11.48 13.17 -22.50
N ALA A 278 -10.18 12.94 -22.65
CA ALA A 278 -9.56 11.62 -22.55
C ALA A 278 -9.69 11.04 -21.14
N GLY A 279 -9.49 11.85 -20.09
CA GLY A 279 -9.70 11.44 -18.70
C GLY A 279 -11.16 11.07 -18.41
N LEU A 280 -12.12 11.80 -18.99
CA LEU A 280 -13.55 11.49 -18.87
C LEU A 280 -13.89 10.19 -19.60
N LEU A 281 -13.41 10.00 -20.83
CA LEU A 281 -13.57 8.75 -21.57
C LEU A 281 -12.96 7.56 -20.83
N LEU A 282 -11.77 7.72 -20.25
CA LEU A 282 -11.12 6.70 -19.41
C LEU A 282 -11.98 6.36 -18.19
N THR A 283 -12.52 7.39 -17.53
CA THR A 283 -13.41 7.22 -16.37
C THR A 283 -14.64 6.40 -16.75
N ILE A 284 -15.30 6.76 -17.85
CA ILE A 284 -16.47 6.04 -18.38
C ILE A 284 -16.11 4.60 -18.76
N ALA A 285 -14.97 4.41 -19.44
CA ALA A 285 -14.49 3.10 -19.85
C ALA A 285 -14.24 2.16 -18.66
N LEU A 286 -13.78 2.70 -17.54
CA LEU A 286 -13.46 1.94 -16.34
C LEU A 286 -14.69 1.55 -15.52
N VAL A 287 -15.84 2.24 -15.65
CA VAL A 287 -17.03 1.97 -14.82
C VAL A 287 -17.46 0.50 -14.89
N ILE A 288 -17.64 -0.04 -16.10
CA ILE A 288 -18.16 -1.41 -16.30
C ILE A 288 -17.18 -2.46 -15.75
N PRO A 289 -15.89 -2.48 -16.16
CA PRO A 289 -14.92 -3.42 -15.61
C PRO A 289 -14.76 -3.30 -14.10
N PHE A 290 -14.73 -2.07 -13.58
CA PHE A 290 -14.55 -1.81 -12.16
C PHE A 290 -15.72 -2.35 -11.34
N LEU A 291 -16.97 -2.05 -11.72
CA LEU A 291 -18.15 -2.57 -11.03
C LEU A 291 -18.21 -4.09 -11.06
N THR A 292 -17.88 -4.69 -12.20
CA THR A 292 -17.85 -6.16 -12.36
C THR A 292 -16.80 -6.78 -11.45
N PHE A 293 -15.60 -6.19 -11.39
CA PHE A 293 -14.52 -6.64 -10.52
C PHE A 293 -14.93 -6.55 -9.04
N ILE A 294 -15.43 -5.40 -8.60
CA ILE A 294 -15.80 -5.17 -7.19
C ILE A 294 -16.97 -6.07 -6.76
N ASN A 295 -17.99 -6.23 -7.60
CA ASN A 295 -19.10 -7.13 -7.29
C ASN A 295 -18.64 -8.60 -7.27
N GLY A 296 -17.80 -8.99 -8.23
CA GLY A 296 -17.21 -10.33 -8.27
C GLY A 296 -16.38 -10.64 -7.03
N THR A 297 -15.55 -9.72 -6.56
CA THR A 297 -14.75 -9.93 -5.34
C THR A 297 -15.62 -10.02 -4.10
N CYS A 298 -16.71 -9.23 -3.98
CA CYS A 298 -17.70 -9.35 -2.91
C CYS A 298 -18.37 -10.73 -2.90
N LEU A 299 -18.83 -11.22 -4.06
CA LEU A 299 -19.47 -12.53 -4.17
C LEU A 299 -18.50 -13.67 -3.83
N ILE A 300 -17.27 -13.62 -4.35
CA ILE A 300 -16.23 -14.62 -4.05
C ILE A 300 -15.90 -14.59 -2.56
N TYR A 301 -15.79 -13.41 -1.95
CA TYR A 301 -15.57 -13.28 -0.51
C TYR A 301 -16.68 -13.96 0.27
N LEU A 302 -17.95 -13.58 0.04
CA LEU A 302 -19.10 -14.15 0.74
C LEU A 302 -19.19 -15.67 0.57
N GLN A 303 -18.93 -16.20 -0.62
CA GLN A 303 -18.90 -17.63 -0.87
C GLN A 303 -17.78 -18.35 -0.12
N THR A 304 -16.62 -17.70 0.00
CA THR A 304 -15.45 -18.29 0.64
C THR A 304 -15.60 -18.31 2.16
N VAL A 305 -16.20 -17.26 2.73
CA VAL A 305 -16.48 -17.18 4.16
C VAL A 305 -17.67 -18.02 4.59
N ASN A 306 -18.60 -18.34 3.66
CA ASN A 306 -19.74 -19.19 3.94
C ASN A 306 -19.28 -20.59 4.37
N GLY A 307 -19.69 -21.02 5.57
CA GLY A 307 -19.31 -22.30 6.16
C GLY A 307 -17.89 -22.34 6.76
N MET A 308 -17.25 -21.20 7.03
CA MET A 308 -16.08 -21.13 7.91
C MET A 308 -16.48 -20.62 9.28
N ASP A 309 -16.01 -21.30 10.34
CA ASP A 309 -16.17 -20.83 11.71
C ASP A 309 -15.03 -19.88 12.07
N PHE A 310 -15.36 -18.60 12.23
CA PHE A 310 -14.43 -17.55 12.63
C PHE A 310 -14.47 -17.27 14.13
N SER A 311 -15.41 -17.88 14.87
CA SER A 311 -15.65 -17.55 16.28
C SER A 311 -14.43 -17.83 17.16
N ASP A 312 -13.81 -19.01 17.00
CA ASP A 312 -12.59 -19.38 17.74
C ASP A 312 -11.41 -18.43 17.46
N SER A 313 -11.24 -18.04 16.20
CA SER A 313 -10.15 -17.13 15.81
C SER A 313 -10.40 -15.70 16.27
N GLU A 314 -11.66 -15.25 16.31
CA GLU A 314 -12.02 -13.93 16.84
C GLU A 314 -11.92 -13.85 18.36
N VAL A 315 -12.29 -14.92 19.08
CA VAL A 315 -12.12 -15.00 20.54
C VAL A 315 -10.64 -14.97 20.92
N MET A 316 -9.82 -15.81 20.27
CA MET A 316 -8.38 -15.84 20.52
C MET A 316 -7.72 -14.49 20.19
N LEU A 317 -8.16 -13.81 19.12
CA LEU A 317 -7.64 -12.50 18.76
C LEU A 317 -8.03 -11.43 19.80
N LYS A 318 -9.28 -11.40 20.25
CA LYS A 318 -9.75 -10.48 21.31
C LYS A 318 -8.97 -10.68 22.60
N GLU A 319 -8.71 -11.93 22.97
CA GLU A 319 -7.95 -12.25 24.18
C GLU A 319 -6.48 -11.80 24.08
N ARG A 320 -5.83 -12.07 22.93
CA ARG A 320 -4.46 -11.58 22.63
C ARG A 320 -4.38 -10.05 22.65
N MET A 321 -5.37 -9.36 22.07
CA MET A 321 -5.42 -7.89 22.08
C MET A 321 -5.63 -7.34 23.50
N ALA A 322 -6.50 -7.96 24.30
CA ALA A 322 -6.70 -7.59 25.69
C ALA A 322 -5.43 -7.81 26.53
N GLN A 323 -4.70 -8.90 26.28
CA GLN A 323 -3.41 -9.17 26.92
C GLN A 323 -2.35 -8.13 26.52
N ALA A 324 -2.24 -7.80 25.23
CA ALA A 324 -1.32 -6.77 24.74
C ALA A 324 -1.63 -5.39 25.31
N LYS A 325 -2.91 -5.00 25.41
CA LYS A 325 -3.33 -3.75 26.03
C LYS A 325 -2.93 -3.69 27.50
N ARG A 326 -3.17 -4.76 28.27
CA ARG A 326 -2.75 -4.86 29.67
C ARG A 326 -1.23 -4.76 29.84
N GLN A 327 -0.46 -5.41 28.96
CA GLN A 327 1.00 -5.30 28.98
C GLN A 327 1.48 -3.88 28.65
N ALA A 328 0.84 -3.21 27.68
CA ALA A 328 1.17 -1.83 27.32
C ALA A 328 0.85 -0.84 28.46
N GLU A 329 -0.29 -1.00 29.13
CA GLU A 329 -0.65 -0.21 30.32
C GLU A 329 0.35 -0.43 31.44
N GLN A 330 0.68 -1.69 31.76
CA GLN A 330 1.71 -2.02 32.75
C GLN A 330 3.09 -1.46 32.40
N ALA A 331 3.48 -1.46 31.12
CA ALA A 331 4.74 -0.88 30.68
C ALA A 331 4.73 0.66 30.81
N ARG A 332 3.60 1.32 30.53
CA ARG A 332 3.43 2.76 30.74
C ARG A 332 3.45 3.14 32.21
N ASP A 333 2.80 2.37 33.06
CA ASP A 333 2.79 2.59 34.51
C ASP A 333 4.19 2.41 35.10
N ARG A 334 4.91 1.34 34.71
CA ARG A 334 6.32 1.13 35.08
C ARG A 334 7.22 2.26 34.59
N ALA A 335 7.00 2.77 33.38
CA ALA A 335 7.76 3.91 32.87
C ALA A 335 7.44 5.21 33.63
N ALA A 336 6.17 5.42 33.99
CA ALA A 336 5.72 6.57 34.77
C ALA A 336 6.25 6.52 36.22
N GLU A 337 6.26 5.35 36.84
CA GLU A 337 6.88 5.10 38.15
C GLU A 337 8.38 5.40 38.11
N ARG A 338 9.12 4.87 37.13
CA ARG A 338 10.55 5.19 36.96
C ARG A 338 10.81 6.68 36.73
N MET A 339 9.94 7.37 35.98
CA MET A 339 10.04 8.83 35.80
C MET A 339 9.71 9.61 37.07
N ARG A 340 8.80 9.10 37.91
CA ARG A 340 8.48 9.68 39.23
C ARG A 340 9.61 9.45 40.23
N GLU A 341 10.18 8.26 40.28
CA GLU A 341 11.36 7.93 41.09
C GLU A 341 12.58 8.78 40.69
N ALA A 342 12.82 8.96 39.39
CA ALA A 342 13.87 9.84 38.89
C ALA A 342 13.66 11.33 39.24
N LYS A 343 12.41 11.78 39.37
CA LYS A 343 12.07 13.16 39.82
C LYS A 343 12.03 13.31 41.33
N ALA A 344 11.76 12.23 42.07
CA ALA A 344 11.62 12.23 43.52
C ALA A 344 12.94 12.03 44.26
N SER A 345 14.04 11.71 43.57
CA SER A 345 15.38 11.59 44.15
C SER A 345 15.99 12.98 44.43
N PRO A 346 16.14 13.42 45.70
CA PRO A 346 16.75 14.69 46.04
C PRO A 346 18.10 14.46 46.72
N GLN A 347 19.21 14.52 45.98
CA GLN A 347 20.58 14.67 46.48
C GLN A 347 21.53 14.83 45.28
N GLY A 348 22.48 15.77 45.22
CA GLY A 348 22.92 16.78 46.18
C GLY A 348 24.20 17.42 45.61
N LYS A 349 24.38 18.73 45.81
CA LYS A 349 25.60 19.46 45.45
C LYS A 349 26.85 18.73 45.96
N PRO A 350 27.96 18.64 45.20
CA PRO A 350 29.21 18.13 45.75
C PRO A 350 29.78 19.19 46.70
N ALA A 351 29.61 18.96 48.01
CA ALA A 351 30.32 19.69 49.04
C ALA A 351 31.76 19.18 49.11
N VAL A 352 32.68 20.14 49.01
CA VAL A 352 34.12 20.03 49.19
C VAL A 352 34.44 19.90 50.69
N GLN A 353 35.49 19.12 51.03
CA GLN A 353 36.20 18.99 52.33
C GLN A 353 35.53 18.12 53.42
N ALA A 354 36.21 17.26 54.21
CA ALA A 354 37.65 17.01 54.43
C ALA A 354 37.91 15.60 55.04
N ALA A 355 39.20 15.21 55.00
CA ALA A 355 39.94 14.07 55.57
C ALA A 355 39.50 13.57 56.98
N ALA A 356 39.78 12.32 57.43
CA ALA A 356 41.08 11.65 57.45
C ALA A 356 41.05 10.13 57.79
N GLN A 357 41.83 9.36 57.01
CA GLN A 357 42.92 8.42 57.42
C GLN A 357 42.62 7.08 58.14
N VAL A 358 42.87 5.97 57.42
CA VAL A 358 43.82 4.88 57.81
C VAL A 358 44.53 4.38 56.53
N ALA A 359 45.80 3.99 56.67
CA ALA A 359 46.86 3.99 55.65
C ALA A 359 47.11 2.69 54.86
N ALA A 360 47.47 2.86 53.57
CA ALA A 360 48.48 2.17 52.74
C ALA A 360 48.32 0.67 52.32
N PRO A 361 48.91 0.23 51.18
CA PRO A 361 49.86 0.94 50.31
C PRO A 361 49.36 1.22 48.88
N ALA A 362 49.92 2.29 48.32
CA ALA A 362 49.76 2.72 46.94
C ALA A 362 50.39 1.71 45.97
N ALA A 363 49.59 1.16 45.06
CA ALA A 363 50.08 0.51 43.86
C ALA A 363 50.56 1.59 42.90
N VAL A 364 51.84 1.55 42.53
CA VAL A 364 52.44 2.42 41.52
C VAL A 364 51.76 2.11 40.18
N ALA A 365 50.90 3.01 39.69
CA ALA A 365 50.32 2.92 38.37
C ALA A 365 51.44 3.14 37.33
N LEU A 366 51.81 2.09 36.58
CA LEU A 366 52.69 2.23 35.43
C LEU A 366 51.86 2.64 34.20
N ALA A 367 52.36 3.57 33.39
CA ALA A 367 51.73 3.92 32.13
C ALA A 367 52.19 2.98 31.01
N CYS A 368 51.29 2.64 30.08
CA CYS A 368 51.61 1.85 28.90
C CYS A 368 52.60 2.59 27.98
N GLY A 369 53.72 1.97 27.61
CA GLY A 369 54.72 2.58 26.72
C GLY A 369 54.23 2.88 25.29
N THR A 370 53.08 2.35 24.88
CA THR A 370 52.51 2.57 23.53
C THR A 370 51.43 3.65 23.49
N CYS A 371 50.58 3.75 24.51
CA CYS A 371 49.44 4.68 24.53
C CYS A 371 49.35 5.57 25.78
N ASN A 372 50.28 5.45 26.72
CA ASN A 372 50.31 6.16 28.01
C ASN A 372 49.08 6.01 28.92
N ALA A 373 48.19 5.06 28.62
CA ALA A 373 47.07 4.73 29.51
C ALA A 373 47.59 4.12 30.84
N PRO A 374 46.95 4.42 31.99
CA PRO A 374 47.33 3.84 33.27
C PRO A 374 47.07 2.33 33.29
N MET A 375 48.05 1.55 33.75
CA MET A 375 47.95 0.10 33.93
C MET A 375 48.11 -0.25 35.41
N ALA A 376 47.35 -1.25 35.87
CA ALA A 376 47.54 -1.83 37.19
C ALA A 376 48.83 -2.66 37.22
N ALA A 377 49.39 -2.86 38.42
CA ALA A 377 50.70 -3.49 38.58
C ALA A 377 50.74 -4.95 38.08
N ASP A 378 49.59 -5.61 38.07
CA ASP A 378 49.32 -6.99 37.68
C ASP A 378 48.87 -7.18 36.22
N ASP A 379 48.73 -6.10 35.44
CA ASP A 379 48.30 -6.18 34.04
C ASP A 379 49.45 -6.67 33.11
N LEU A 380 49.24 -7.80 32.44
CA LEU A 380 50.12 -8.34 31.39
C LEU A 380 49.92 -7.64 30.02
N PHE A 381 48.73 -7.08 29.79
CA PHE A 381 48.33 -6.38 28.57
C PHE A 381 47.60 -5.08 28.92
N CYS A 382 47.75 -4.05 28.09
CA CYS A 382 47.02 -2.79 28.26
C CYS A 382 45.53 -2.98 27.92
N GLY A 383 44.62 -2.61 28.83
CA GLY A 383 43.17 -2.71 28.63
C GLY A 383 42.60 -1.82 27.52
N GLU A 384 43.32 -0.76 27.13
CA GLU A 384 42.88 0.18 26.08
C GLU A 384 43.39 -0.20 24.69
N CYS A 385 44.66 -0.57 24.55
CA CYS A 385 45.29 -0.82 23.23
C CYS A 385 45.72 -2.27 22.98
N GLY A 386 45.63 -3.16 23.98
CA GLY A 386 46.01 -4.57 23.86
C GLY A 386 47.52 -4.84 23.77
N ALA A 387 48.37 -3.82 23.89
CA ALA A 387 49.82 -3.99 23.83
C ALA A 387 50.34 -4.80 25.03
N LYS A 388 51.22 -5.76 24.78
CA LYS A 388 51.88 -6.57 25.81
C LYS A 388 52.91 -5.73 26.55
N ARG A 389 52.97 -5.84 27.88
CA ARG A 389 53.96 -5.13 28.70
C ARG A 389 55.38 -5.57 28.30
N PRO A 390 56.30 -4.64 27.96
CA PRO A 390 57.71 -4.97 27.79
C PRO A 390 58.28 -5.44 29.14
N ALA A 391 59.03 -6.54 29.12
CA ALA A 391 59.53 -7.22 30.31
C ALA A 391 60.47 -6.35 31.16
#